data_AF-A0A139DK96-F1
#
_entry.id   AF-A0A139DK96-F1
#
_cell.length_a   1.000
_cell.length_b   1.000
_cell.length_c   1.000
_cell.angle_alpha   90.00
_cell.angle_beta   90.00
_cell.angle_gamma   90.00
#
_symmetry.space_group_name_H-M   'P 1'
#
loop_
_entity.id
_entity.type
_entity.pdbx_description
1 polymer ?
#
loop_
_entity_poly.entity_id
_entity_poly.type
_entity_poly.pdbx_seq_one_letter_code
_entity_poly.pdbx_strand_id
1 'polypeptide(L)'
;VNADSPSRQPADLEGARVALTDPASTSGALIPKTEFSTVVSRPLSGFFGGQLYAGGHDKAMDALLARDVDAAFVSSSRVDEYLARGIIDENTFRVIWRSSPLHYDPFVFRSGLCDSLKQEIQTLMTTPSERRRAFLESQQATDITRVDHSDYRPLERLVE
;
A
#
# COMPACT_ATOMS: atom_id res chain seq x y z
N VAL A 1 10.15 -8.46 -4.88
CA VAL A 1 10.68 -9.38 -5.92
C VAL A 1 10.48 -10.81 -5.44
N ASN A 2 10.44 -11.82 -6.32
CA ASN A 2 10.49 -13.21 -5.87
C ASN A 2 11.80 -13.52 -5.14
N ALA A 3 11.80 -14.46 -4.20
CA ALA A 3 12.95 -14.71 -3.32
C ALA A 3 14.22 -15.18 -4.05
N ASP A 4 14.07 -15.91 -5.16
CA ASP A 4 15.17 -16.37 -6.02
C ASP A 4 15.68 -15.29 -6.99
N SER A 5 15.07 -14.10 -7.01
CA SER A 5 15.55 -12.99 -7.82
C SER A 5 17.00 -12.64 -7.45
N PRO A 6 17.87 -12.37 -8.45
CA PRO A 6 19.23 -11.91 -8.18
C PRO A 6 19.27 -10.48 -7.61
N SER A 7 18.21 -9.68 -7.80
CA SER A 7 18.13 -8.30 -7.32
C SER A 7 18.05 -8.25 -5.79
N ARG A 8 18.89 -7.42 -5.17
CA ARG A 8 18.99 -7.25 -3.72
C ARG A 8 18.80 -5.82 -3.25
N GLN A 9 18.89 -4.85 -4.15
CA GLN A 9 18.73 -3.43 -3.87
C GLN A 9 17.95 -2.74 -5.01
N PRO A 10 17.40 -1.54 -4.78
CA PRO A 10 16.61 -0.82 -5.79
C PRO A 10 17.31 -0.65 -7.13
N ALA A 11 18.62 -0.36 -7.13
CA ALA A 11 19.40 -0.16 -8.35
C ALA A 11 19.46 -1.40 -9.26
N ASP A 12 19.35 -2.61 -8.70
CA ASP A 12 19.39 -3.87 -9.45
C ASP A 12 18.11 -4.13 -10.25
N LEU A 13 17.12 -3.23 -10.16
CA LEU A 13 15.86 -3.30 -10.89
C LEU A 13 15.86 -2.50 -12.21
N GLU A 14 17.00 -1.90 -12.59
CA GLU A 14 17.10 -1.19 -13.87
C GLU A 14 16.78 -2.14 -15.03
N GLY A 15 15.87 -1.73 -15.92
CA GLY A 15 15.43 -2.54 -17.06
C GLY A 15 14.45 -3.66 -16.70
N ALA A 16 14.13 -3.88 -15.42
CA ALA A 16 13.19 -4.92 -15.00
C ALA A 16 11.74 -4.62 -15.44
N ARG A 17 10.91 -5.66 -15.53
CA ARG A 17 9.44 -5.52 -15.66
C ARG A 17 8.85 -5.35 -14.28
N VAL A 18 8.02 -4.33 -14.10
CA VAL A 18 7.41 -4.03 -12.81
C VAL A 18 5.88 -3.96 -12.89
N ALA A 19 5.21 -4.53 -11.88
CA ALA A 19 3.80 -4.30 -11.64
C ALA A 19 3.59 -3.13 -10.65
N LEU A 20 2.82 -2.16 -11.10
CA LEU A 20 2.12 -1.18 -10.29
C LEU A 20 0.68 -1.68 -10.08
N THR A 21 -0.05 -1.09 -9.14
CA THR A 21 -1.44 -1.49 -8.86
C THR A 21 -2.43 -0.74 -9.75
N ASP A 22 -3.33 0.05 -9.17
CA ASP A 22 -4.19 1.00 -9.87
C ASP A 22 -3.49 2.36 -9.96
N PRO A 23 -3.65 3.13 -11.06
CA PRO A 23 -3.04 4.46 -11.18
C PRO A 23 -3.38 5.43 -10.03
N ALA A 24 -4.55 5.31 -9.41
CA ALA A 24 -4.97 6.12 -8.27
C ALA A 24 -4.46 5.58 -6.91
N SER A 25 -3.76 4.44 -6.89
CA SER A 25 -3.23 3.86 -5.65
C SER A 25 -2.10 4.69 -5.08
N THR A 26 -2.21 5.05 -3.80
CA THR A 26 -1.14 5.75 -3.07
C THR A 26 0.12 4.87 -2.97
N SER A 27 0.03 3.70 -2.34
CA SER A 27 1.19 2.85 -2.05
C SER A 27 1.69 2.04 -3.26
N GLY A 28 0.79 1.67 -4.18
CA GLY A 28 1.13 0.85 -5.34
C GLY A 28 1.38 1.61 -6.65
N ALA A 29 1.19 2.93 -6.67
CA ALA A 29 1.47 3.75 -7.85
C ALA A 29 2.10 5.12 -7.53
N LEU A 30 1.45 5.96 -6.73
CA LEU A 30 1.91 7.34 -6.46
C LEU A 30 3.27 7.37 -5.74
N ILE A 31 3.39 6.66 -4.61
CA ILE A 31 4.59 6.62 -3.79
C ILE A 31 5.79 6.00 -4.53
N PRO A 32 5.64 4.90 -5.29
CA PRO A 32 6.68 4.46 -6.21
C PRO A 32 7.08 5.53 -7.23
N LYS A 33 6.11 6.22 -7.84
CA LYS A 33 6.40 7.25 -8.84
C LYS A 33 7.19 8.43 -8.27
N THR A 34 7.02 8.76 -7.00
CA THR A 34 7.68 9.90 -6.35
C THR A 34 8.91 9.50 -5.54
N GLU A 35 8.73 8.76 -4.44
CA GLU A 35 9.80 8.40 -3.51
C GLU A 35 10.80 7.43 -4.15
N PHE A 36 10.33 6.34 -4.77
CA PHE A 36 11.24 5.37 -5.38
C PHE A 36 12.01 5.98 -6.55
N SER A 37 11.37 6.82 -7.39
CA SER A 37 12.07 7.57 -8.44
C SER A 37 13.22 8.43 -7.89
N THR A 38 13.05 9.00 -6.69
CA THR A 38 14.12 9.77 -6.02
C THR A 38 15.25 8.84 -5.58
N VAL A 39 14.92 7.68 -5.01
CA VAL A 39 15.89 6.66 -4.58
C VAL A 39 16.77 6.17 -5.72
N VAL A 40 16.19 5.95 -6.91
CA VAL A 40 16.94 5.53 -8.11
C VAL A 40 17.40 6.70 -8.99
N SER A 41 17.14 7.95 -8.55
CA SER A 41 17.47 9.19 -9.26
C SER A 41 16.95 9.25 -10.72
N ARG A 42 15.86 8.54 -11.02
CA ARG A 42 15.29 8.42 -12.37
C ARG A 42 13.77 8.22 -12.29
N PRO A 43 12.98 8.79 -13.23
CA PRO A 43 11.57 8.44 -13.36
C PRO A 43 11.39 6.95 -13.64
N LEU A 44 10.31 6.35 -13.13
CA LEU A 44 10.02 4.93 -13.34
C LEU A 44 9.99 4.54 -14.84
N SER A 45 9.47 5.40 -15.71
CA SER A 45 9.43 5.21 -17.17
C SER A 45 10.79 5.13 -17.85
N GLY A 46 11.81 5.76 -17.26
CA GLY A 46 13.18 5.67 -17.75
C GLY A 46 14.00 4.62 -17.03
N PHE A 47 13.56 4.13 -15.86
CA PHE A 47 14.31 3.19 -15.03
C PHE A 47 13.93 1.73 -15.31
N PHE A 48 12.63 1.43 -15.39
CA PHE A 48 12.13 0.09 -15.67
C PHE A 48 12.03 -0.15 -17.19
N GLY A 49 12.29 -1.39 -17.61
CA GLY A 49 12.17 -1.80 -19.02
C GLY A 49 10.73 -2.06 -19.45
N GLY A 50 9.84 -2.31 -18.49
CA GLY A 50 8.40 -2.43 -18.72
C GLY A 50 7.60 -2.15 -17.45
N GLN A 51 6.46 -1.49 -17.61
CA GLN A 51 5.53 -1.20 -16.52
C GLN A 51 4.14 -1.71 -16.88
N LEU A 52 3.47 -2.35 -15.93
CA LEU A 52 2.07 -2.71 -16.05
C LEU A 52 1.29 -2.20 -14.83
N TYR A 53 0.06 -1.76 -15.07
CA TYR A 53 -0.92 -1.50 -14.02
C TYR A 53 -1.81 -2.73 -13.87
N ALA A 54 -1.62 -3.47 -12.78
CA ALA A 54 -2.37 -4.70 -12.51
C ALA A 54 -3.81 -4.42 -12.03
N GLY A 55 -4.12 -3.17 -11.64
CA GLY A 55 -5.42 -2.73 -11.15
C GLY A 55 -5.65 -2.97 -9.65
N GLY A 56 -4.73 -3.63 -8.94
CA GLY A 56 -4.85 -3.84 -7.50
C GLY A 56 -3.65 -4.57 -6.90
N HIS A 57 -3.54 -4.55 -5.57
CA HIS A 57 -2.44 -5.19 -4.85
C HIS A 57 -2.39 -6.71 -5.09
N ASP A 58 -3.54 -7.39 -5.04
CA ASP A 58 -3.62 -8.85 -5.25
C ASP A 58 -3.10 -9.23 -6.63
N LYS A 59 -3.60 -8.56 -7.67
CA LYS A 59 -3.18 -8.82 -9.05
C LYS A 59 -1.70 -8.51 -9.28
N ALA A 60 -1.14 -7.50 -8.61
CA ALA A 60 0.28 -7.18 -8.69
C ALA A 60 1.14 -8.26 -7.99
N MET A 61 0.68 -8.79 -6.85
CA MET A 61 1.30 -9.93 -6.18
C MET A 61 1.22 -11.18 -7.05
N ASP A 62 0.05 -11.49 -7.61
CA ASP A 62 -0.17 -12.66 -8.45
C ASP A 62 0.73 -12.62 -9.70
N ALA A 63 0.85 -11.46 -10.36
CA ALA A 63 1.75 -11.25 -11.50
C ALA A 63 3.23 -11.47 -11.12
N LEU A 64 3.63 -11.05 -9.90
CA LEU A 64 4.98 -11.31 -9.39
C LEU A 64 5.19 -12.82 -9.20
N LEU A 65 4.27 -13.49 -8.48
CA LEU A 65 4.37 -14.92 -8.18
C LEU A 65 4.35 -15.78 -9.44
N ALA A 66 3.58 -15.38 -10.46
CA ALA A 66 3.49 -16.03 -11.77
C ALA A 66 4.71 -15.77 -12.69
N ARG A 67 5.64 -14.90 -12.28
CA ARG A 67 6.83 -14.49 -13.07
C ARG A 67 6.52 -13.66 -14.33
N ASP A 68 5.30 -13.12 -14.41
CA ASP A 68 4.91 -12.18 -15.45
C ASP A 68 5.65 -10.84 -15.31
N VAL A 69 6.06 -10.51 -14.08
CA VAL A 69 6.94 -9.38 -13.75
C VAL A 69 8.08 -9.79 -12.83
N ASP A 70 9.12 -8.97 -12.80
CA ASP A 70 10.33 -9.21 -12.00
C ASP A 70 10.22 -8.54 -10.62
N ALA A 71 9.45 -7.44 -10.53
CA ALA A 71 9.15 -6.71 -9.30
C ALA A 71 7.68 -6.25 -9.25
N ALA A 72 7.19 -5.97 -8.04
CA ALA A 72 5.87 -5.39 -7.82
C ALA A 72 5.92 -4.38 -6.67
N PHE A 73 5.21 -3.27 -6.82
CA PHE A 73 4.94 -2.32 -5.73
C PHE A 73 3.58 -2.62 -5.13
N VAL A 74 3.54 -2.91 -3.83
CA VAL A 74 2.32 -3.23 -3.09
C VAL A 74 2.38 -2.67 -1.67
N SER A 75 1.22 -2.56 -1.00
CA SER A 75 1.18 -2.22 0.42
C SER A 75 1.72 -3.38 1.26
N SER A 76 2.43 -3.06 2.35
CA SER A 76 2.86 -4.08 3.30
C SER A 76 1.68 -4.83 3.92
N SER A 77 0.58 -4.11 4.21
CA SER A 77 -0.63 -4.71 4.76
C SER A 77 -1.22 -5.81 3.87
N ARG A 78 -1.13 -5.68 2.54
CA ARG A 78 -1.62 -6.74 1.65
C ARG A 78 -0.70 -7.96 1.64
N VAL A 79 0.61 -7.73 1.73
CA VAL A 79 1.59 -8.83 1.88
C VAL A 79 1.36 -9.57 3.19
N ASP A 80 1.12 -8.84 4.29
CA ASP A 80 0.81 -9.42 5.60
C ASP A 80 -0.48 -10.25 5.55
N GLU A 81 -1.50 -9.80 4.81
CA GLU A 81 -2.73 -10.57 4.59
C GLU A 81 -2.47 -11.87 3.80
N TYR A 82 -1.64 -11.83 2.75
CA TYR A 82 -1.25 -13.01 1.98
C TYR A 82 -0.51 -14.04 2.85
N LEU A 83 0.38 -13.57 3.74
CA LEU A 83 1.07 -14.40 4.72
C LEU A 83 0.09 -15.03 5.72
N ALA A 84 -0.81 -14.21 6.29
CA ALA A 84 -1.81 -14.67 7.26
C ALA A 84 -2.78 -15.71 6.66
N ARG A 85 -3.08 -15.60 5.36
CA ARG A 85 -3.91 -16.55 4.61
C ARG A 85 -3.15 -17.78 4.11
N GLY A 86 -1.83 -17.84 4.30
CA GLY A 86 -0.98 -18.94 3.82
C GLY A 86 -0.86 -19.03 2.30
N ILE A 87 -1.10 -17.92 1.58
CA ILE A 87 -0.94 -17.85 0.12
C ILE A 87 0.55 -17.81 -0.25
N ILE A 88 1.34 -17.13 0.58
CA ILE A 88 2.80 -17.05 0.48
C ILE A 88 3.41 -17.30 1.85
N ASP A 89 4.72 -17.52 1.88
CA ASP A 89 5.54 -17.54 3.10
C ASP A 89 6.67 -16.49 3.02
N GLU A 90 7.43 -16.34 4.11
CA GLU A 90 8.57 -15.41 4.18
C GLU A 90 9.69 -15.72 3.18
N ASN A 91 9.76 -16.96 2.67
CA ASN A 91 10.75 -17.42 1.70
C ASN A 91 10.25 -17.29 0.25
N THR A 92 9.01 -16.82 0.03
CA THR A 92 8.43 -16.69 -1.29
C THR A 92 8.91 -15.42 -2.00
N PHE A 93 9.19 -14.36 -1.24
CA PHE A 93 9.54 -13.04 -1.78
C PHE A 93 10.66 -12.36 -0.99
N ARG A 94 11.22 -11.30 -1.57
CA ARG A 94 12.16 -10.38 -0.91
C ARG A 94 11.65 -8.95 -1.06
N VAL A 95 11.62 -8.24 0.06
CA VAL A 95 11.45 -6.78 0.11
C VAL A 95 12.82 -6.15 -0.07
N ILE A 96 13.01 -5.38 -1.15
CA ILE A 96 14.26 -4.66 -1.44
C ILE A 96 14.13 -3.14 -1.25
N TRP A 97 12.92 -2.67 -0.98
CA TRP A 97 12.61 -1.27 -0.71
C TRP A 97 11.31 -1.13 0.10
N ARG A 98 11.25 -0.10 0.95
CA ARG A 98 10.03 0.35 1.65
C ARG A 98 10.01 1.88 1.63
N SER A 99 8.82 2.47 1.52
CA SER A 99 8.62 3.91 1.64
C SER A 99 8.74 4.38 3.09
N SER A 100 8.67 5.71 3.27
CA SER A 100 8.28 6.26 4.57
C SER A 100 6.91 5.70 5.02
N PRO A 101 6.64 5.59 6.35
CA PRO A 101 5.33 5.16 6.84
C PRO A 101 4.21 6.07 6.32
N LEU A 102 3.12 5.46 5.87
CA LEU A 102 1.93 6.16 5.39
C LEU A 102 0.79 5.98 6.39
N HIS A 103 -0.04 7.01 6.54
CA HIS A 103 -1.32 6.83 7.22
C HIS A 103 -2.20 5.84 6.44
N TYR A 104 -2.91 5.00 7.18
CA TYR A 104 -3.92 4.09 6.62
C TYR A 104 -5.12 4.85 6.06
N ASP A 105 -5.94 4.13 5.30
CA ASP A 105 -7.15 4.65 4.67
C ASP A 105 -8.07 5.33 5.71
N PRO A 106 -8.42 6.61 5.52
CA PRO A 106 -9.31 7.30 6.44
C PRO A 106 -10.76 6.87 6.23
N PHE A 107 -11.49 6.75 7.33
CA PHE A 107 -12.95 6.84 7.29
C PHE A 107 -13.35 8.30 7.12
N VAL A 108 -14.11 8.61 6.07
CA VAL A 108 -14.51 9.98 5.74
C VAL A 108 -16.02 10.16 5.81
N PHE A 109 -16.46 11.33 6.26
CA PHE A 109 -17.85 11.74 6.21
C PHE A 109 -18.09 12.69 5.05
N ARG A 110 -19.30 12.62 4.48
CA ARG A 110 -19.78 13.69 3.58
C ARG A 110 -19.79 15.01 4.36
N SER A 111 -19.33 16.09 3.72
CA SER A 111 -19.24 17.43 4.32
C SER A 111 -20.55 17.87 4.99
N GLY A 112 -21.68 17.69 4.30
CA GLY A 112 -23.02 18.07 4.75
C GLY A 112 -23.69 17.13 5.77
N LEU A 113 -23.02 16.10 6.29
CA LEU A 113 -23.58 15.27 7.36
C LEU A 113 -23.70 16.09 8.66
N CYS A 114 -24.80 15.94 9.41
CA CYS A 114 -25.00 16.66 10.68
C CYS A 114 -23.87 16.35 11.67
N ASP A 115 -23.35 17.37 12.36
CA ASP A 115 -22.21 17.22 13.25
C ASP A 115 -22.49 16.32 14.46
N SER A 116 -23.73 16.32 14.96
CA SER A 116 -24.17 15.38 16.00
C SER A 116 -23.99 13.93 15.58
N LEU A 117 -24.36 13.60 14.33
CA LEU A 117 -24.22 12.25 13.78
C LEU A 117 -22.75 11.89 13.52
N LYS A 118 -21.94 12.84 13.05
CA LYS A 118 -20.48 12.63 12.92
C LYS A 118 -19.86 12.28 14.28
N GLN A 119 -20.22 13.02 15.34
CA GLN A 119 -19.73 12.79 16.70
C GLN A 119 -20.20 11.45 17.27
N GLU A 120 -21.45 11.07 17.04
CA GLU A 120 -21.99 9.77 17.48
C GLU A 120 -21.25 8.61 16.82
N ILE A 121 -21.05 8.65 15.49
CA ILE A 121 -20.33 7.60 14.76
C ILE A 121 -18.86 7.54 15.21
N GLN A 122 -18.19 8.69 15.35
CA GLN A 122 -16.81 8.75 15.85
C GLN A 122 -16.69 8.12 17.24
N THR A 123 -17.64 8.42 18.13
CA THR A 123 -17.69 7.85 19.48
C THR A 123 -17.88 6.34 19.43
N LEU A 124 -18.80 5.85 18.60
CA LEU A 124 -19.05 4.41 18.41
C LEU A 124 -17.81 3.66 17.89
N MET A 125 -17.08 4.26 16.94
CA MET A 125 -15.88 3.65 16.35
C MET A 125 -14.67 3.62 17.28
N THR A 126 -14.57 4.57 18.20
CA THR A 126 -13.40 4.74 19.09
C THR A 126 -13.62 4.22 20.51
N THR A 127 -14.87 4.08 20.95
CA THR A 127 -15.19 3.57 22.30
C THR A 127 -15.05 2.04 22.36
N PRO A 128 -14.28 1.49 23.31
CA PRO A 128 -14.16 0.05 23.50
C PRO A 128 -15.52 -0.65 23.69
N SER A 129 -15.77 -1.68 22.89
CA SER A 129 -16.96 -2.54 22.98
C SER A 129 -16.66 -3.90 22.34
N GLU A 130 -17.45 -4.93 22.66
CA GLU A 130 -17.31 -6.24 22.01
C GLU A 130 -17.51 -6.15 20.50
N ARG A 131 -18.45 -5.31 20.05
CA ARG A 131 -18.70 -5.08 18.63
C ARG A 131 -17.51 -4.43 17.94
N ARG A 132 -16.88 -3.43 18.58
CA ARG A 132 -15.66 -2.81 18.07
C ARG A 132 -14.51 -3.81 18.03
N ARG A 133 -14.34 -4.63 19.07
CA ARG A 133 -13.32 -5.69 19.11
C ARG A 133 -13.52 -6.68 17.96
N ALA A 134 -14.73 -7.19 17.76
CA ALA A 134 -15.04 -8.11 16.66
C ALA A 134 -14.81 -7.47 15.28
N PHE A 135 -15.15 -6.18 15.12
CA PHE A 135 -14.84 -5.43 13.91
C PHE A 135 -13.34 -5.35 13.67
N LEU A 136 -12.55 -4.90 14.64
CA LEU A 136 -11.10 -4.79 14.55
C LEU A 136 -10.43 -6.14 14.22
N GLU A 137 -10.87 -7.23 14.88
CA GLU A 137 -10.41 -8.59 14.58
C GLU A 137 -10.70 -8.98 13.12
N SER A 138 -11.89 -8.67 12.61
CA SER A 138 -12.25 -8.95 11.20
C SER A 138 -11.42 -8.15 10.19
N GLN A 139 -10.91 -6.99 10.59
CA GLN A 139 -10.06 -6.13 9.76
C GLN A 139 -8.57 -6.38 9.99
N GLN A 140 -8.20 -7.31 10.87
CA GLN A 140 -6.81 -7.52 11.32
C GLN A 140 -6.16 -6.22 11.82
N ALA A 141 -6.96 -5.35 12.44
CA ALA A 141 -6.56 -4.04 12.93
C ALA A 141 -6.46 -4.02 14.46
N THR A 142 -5.59 -3.17 15.00
CA THR A 142 -5.42 -2.99 16.45
C THR A 142 -6.30 -1.87 17.01
N ASP A 143 -6.53 -0.81 16.23
CA ASP A 143 -7.29 0.36 16.65
C ASP A 143 -7.86 1.14 15.45
N ILE A 144 -8.82 2.02 15.73
CA ILE A 144 -9.26 3.13 14.88
C ILE A 144 -8.94 4.40 15.66
N THR A 145 -8.01 5.18 15.15
CA THR A 145 -7.61 6.44 15.77
C THR A 145 -8.26 7.63 15.08
N ARG A 146 -8.38 8.73 15.82
CA ARG A 146 -8.80 10.01 15.23
C ARG A 146 -7.65 10.55 14.38
N VAL A 147 -7.97 10.93 13.16
CA VAL A 147 -7.10 11.64 12.23
C VAL A 147 -7.79 12.91 11.75
N ASP A 148 -7.02 13.85 11.24
CA ASP A 148 -7.53 15.00 10.52
C ASP A 148 -6.78 15.21 9.20
N HIS A 149 -7.22 16.19 8.40
CA HIS A 149 -6.66 16.45 7.07
C HIS A 149 -5.14 16.72 7.11
N SER A 150 -4.61 17.27 8.21
CA SER A 150 -3.19 17.54 8.36
C SER A 150 -2.30 16.32 8.29
N ASP A 151 -2.80 15.17 8.73
CA ASP A 151 -2.10 13.88 8.71
C ASP A 151 -1.83 13.41 7.27
N TYR A 152 -2.66 13.86 6.31
CA TYR A 152 -2.58 13.46 4.90
C TYR A 152 -1.90 14.49 4.00
N ARG A 153 -1.54 15.69 4.51
CA ARG A 153 -0.81 16.73 3.75
C ARG A 153 0.48 16.26 3.07
N PRO A 154 1.27 15.32 3.63
CA PRO A 154 2.43 14.79 2.90
C PRO A 154 2.06 14.15 1.56
N LEU A 155 0.89 13.51 1.46
CA LEU A 155 0.44 12.88 0.22
C LEU A 155 -0.04 13.90 -0.81
N GLU A 156 -0.69 14.97 -0.38
CA GLU A 156 -1.21 16.01 -1.28
C GLU A 156 -0.08 16.69 -2.06
N ARG A 157 1.04 16.98 -1.37
CA ARG A 157 2.26 17.54 -1.98
C ARG A 157 2.91 16.64 -3.03
N LEU A 158 2.52 15.36 -3.11
CA LEU A 158 3.01 14.43 -4.14
C LEU A 158 2.15 14.45 -5.41
N VAL A 159 0.95 15.04 -5.34
CA VAL A 159 -0.02 15.09 -6.44
C VAL A 159 -0.07 16.49 -7.08
N GLU A 160 0.38 17.53 -6.36
CA GLU A 160 0.61 18.90 -6.88
C GLU A 160 1.78 18.97 -7.88
#